data_AF-A0A329E7P1-F1
#
_entry.id   AF-A0A329E7P1-F1
#
_cell.length_a   1.000
_cell.length_b   1.000
_cell.length_c   1.000
_cell.angle_alpha   90.00
_cell.angle_beta   90.00
_cell.angle_gamma   90.00
#
_symmetry.space_group_name_H-M   'P 1'
#
loop_
_entity.id
_entity.type
_entity.pdbx_description
1 polymer ?
#
loop_
_entity_poly.entity_id
_entity_poly.type
_entity_poly.pdbx_seq_one_letter_code
_entity_poly.pdbx_strand_id
1 'polypeptide(L)'
;MSNVSYLSGWNPDLCIQLDTGSNNRVDFNRFLVKHFPTTKQLQQGDLFEDADREGIIIQLKSSLNEKFEEGESHDTLYSVFFHCSKYLRWCDTHNEVAFTQFSLESYMLYQQTRVMQGLIKSSTYKNIHCKISVLFRDYLDLPSEYFNHITIMDSRDIESFEAYTRNDLNQLLPFLRSLFKQTYKQFIEDPDRHINTHRSIATMTFKWKGQTYMLCGGITKMMSAATFLLSYYTDANTSDLLRLKQPNNASTTLGDTWYTMPAFKRRAFKTIQVEVGTHELDIPKYAIHFFDNLLNRLAP
;
A
#
# COMPACT_ATOMS: atom_id res chain seq x y z
N MET A 1 12.36 49.98 14.13
CA MET A 1 13.39 49.18 14.80
C MET A 1 12.62 48.26 15.74
N SER A 2 12.54 46.95 15.58
CA SER A 2 13.53 45.94 15.14
C SER A 2 12.84 44.85 14.29
N ASN A 3 13.22 44.74 13.02
CA ASN A 3 12.96 43.56 12.20
C ASN A 3 13.87 42.44 12.73
N VAL A 4 13.30 41.48 13.45
CA VAL A 4 14.02 40.27 13.85
C VAL A 4 13.72 39.21 12.78
N SER A 5 14.64 39.09 11.82
CA SER A 5 14.74 37.95 10.92
C SER A 5 15.09 36.69 11.73
N TYR A 6 14.12 35.81 11.92
CA TYR A 6 14.26 34.56 12.68
C TYR A 6 15.21 33.58 11.97
N LEU A 7 16.25 33.13 12.69
CA LEU A 7 17.13 32.03 12.25
C LEU A 7 16.32 30.72 12.26
N SER A 8 16.01 30.22 11.05
CA SER A 8 15.31 28.96 10.72
C SER A 8 14.36 28.44 11.82
N GLY A 9 13.09 28.89 11.81
CA GLY A 9 12.02 28.39 12.68
C GLY A 9 11.59 26.93 12.43
N TRP A 10 12.49 26.10 11.89
CA TRP A 10 12.25 24.67 11.64
C TRP A 10 12.54 23.87 12.91
N ASN A 11 11.53 23.16 13.41
CA ASN A 11 11.60 22.34 14.61
C ASN A 11 11.64 20.84 14.26
N PRO A 12 12.70 20.09 14.62
CA PRO A 12 12.76 18.65 14.40
C PRO A 12 11.65 17.87 15.11
N ASP A 13 11.10 18.36 16.21
CA ASP A 13 10.05 17.70 17.00
C ASP A 13 8.69 17.68 16.28
N LEU A 14 8.54 18.51 15.24
CA LEU A 14 7.39 18.53 14.33
C LEU A 14 7.56 17.56 13.14
N CYS A 15 8.55 16.67 13.19
CA CYS A 15 8.73 15.61 12.21
C CYS A 15 8.43 14.24 12.81
N ILE A 16 7.84 13.35 12.00
CA ILE A 16 7.68 11.94 12.35
C ILE A 16 8.21 11.10 11.18
N GLN A 17 9.04 10.11 11.49
CA GLN A 17 9.54 9.16 10.50
C GLN A 17 8.56 7.99 10.40
N LEU A 18 7.96 7.80 9.23
CA LEU A 18 7.07 6.68 8.96
C LEU A 18 7.80 5.63 8.12
N ASP A 19 7.75 4.38 8.58
CA ASP A 19 8.16 3.21 7.81
C ASP A 19 7.04 2.80 6.85
N THR A 20 6.95 3.51 5.73
CA THR A 20 6.10 3.14 4.57
C THR A 20 6.99 2.57 3.47
N GLY A 21 6.41 2.00 2.41
CA GLY A 21 7.20 1.48 1.27
C GLY A 21 8.14 2.50 0.60
N SER A 22 7.94 3.80 0.86
CA SER A 22 8.79 4.90 0.38
C SER A 22 9.60 5.58 1.50
N ASN A 23 9.61 5.05 2.73
CA ASN A 23 10.25 5.64 3.91
C ASN A 23 9.87 7.12 4.13
N ASN A 24 8.57 7.40 4.10
CA ASN A 24 8.08 8.78 4.13
C ASN A 24 8.37 9.46 5.47
N ARG A 25 8.93 10.67 5.42
CA ARG A 25 9.00 11.59 6.56
C ARG A 25 7.85 12.58 6.49
N VAL A 26 7.03 12.65 7.52
CA VAL A 26 6.00 13.70 7.65
C VAL A 26 6.62 14.87 8.41
N ASP A 27 6.51 16.07 7.83
CA ASP A 27 7.13 17.29 8.33
C ASP A 27 6.05 18.36 8.51
N PHE A 28 5.59 18.55 9.74
CA PHE A 28 4.54 19.50 10.09
C PHE A 28 5.03 20.95 10.11
N ASN A 29 6.33 21.23 10.11
CA ASN A 29 6.85 22.59 9.94
C ASN A 29 6.34 23.20 8.63
N ARG A 30 6.14 22.36 7.61
CA ARG A 30 5.61 22.76 6.31
C ARG A 30 4.17 23.23 6.38
N PHE A 31 3.44 22.89 7.44
CA PHE A 31 2.06 23.32 7.62
C PHE A 31 2.02 24.69 8.31
N LEU A 32 3.06 25.12 9.03
CA LEU A 32 3.11 26.41 9.70
C LEU A 32 3.27 27.59 8.73
N VAL A 33 3.64 27.31 7.48
CA VAL A 33 3.99 28.30 6.47
C VAL A 33 3.08 28.17 5.26
N LYS A 34 2.71 29.29 4.63
CA LYS A 34 1.89 29.26 3.41
C LYS A 34 2.61 28.59 2.24
N HIS A 35 1.84 27.93 1.38
CA HIS A 35 2.29 27.29 0.13
C HIS A 35 3.26 26.10 0.29
N PHE A 36 3.53 25.64 1.51
CA PHE A 36 4.21 24.38 1.79
C PHE A 36 5.61 24.25 1.16
N PRO A 37 6.55 25.15 1.53
CA PRO A 37 7.93 25.04 1.09
C PRO A 37 8.52 23.65 1.41
N THR A 38 9.59 23.29 0.70
CA THR A 38 10.28 22.03 0.96
C THR A 38 11.01 22.10 2.31
N THR A 39 11.19 20.96 2.98
CA THR A 39 11.98 20.87 4.23
C THR A 39 13.36 21.47 4.07
N LYS A 40 13.99 21.28 2.91
CA LYS A 40 15.30 21.87 2.59
C LYS A 40 15.28 23.39 2.63
N GLN A 41 14.26 24.02 2.04
CA GLN A 41 14.11 25.48 2.04
C GLN A 41 13.83 26.02 3.45
N LEU A 42 12.99 25.32 4.24
CA LEU A 42 12.74 25.66 5.64
C LEU A 42 14.01 25.63 6.49
N GLN A 43 14.87 24.62 6.30
CA GLN A 43 16.14 24.49 6.99
C GLN A 43 17.19 25.52 6.55
N GLN A 44 17.07 26.05 5.32
CA GLN A 44 17.97 27.07 4.79
C GLN A 44 17.66 28.49 5.31
N GLY A 45 16.56 28.66 6.06
CA GLY A 45 16.21 29.93 6.70
C GLY A 45 15.69 30.98 5.72
N ASP A 46 15.10 30.55 4.60
CA ASP A 46 14.40 31.43 3.67
C ASP A 46 13.25 32.17 4.39
N LEU A 47 12.92 33.37 3.90
CA LEU A 47 11.79 34.15 4.42
C LEU A 47 10.48 33.59 3.86
N PHE A 48 9.57 33.22 4.75
CA PHE A 48 8.25 32.75 4.36
C PHE A 48 7.14 33.48 5.10
N GLU A 49 5.95 33.46 4.51
CA GLU A 49 4.73 33.98 5.12
C GLU A 49 4.15 32.96 6.10
N ASP A 50 3.87 33.40 7.32
CA ASP A 50 3.19 32.62 8.34
C ASP A 50 1.75 32.29 7.88
N ALA A 51 1.28 31.08 8.23
CA ALA A 51 -0.07 30.64 7.93
C ALA A 51 -1.05 30.83 9.10
N ASP A 52 -0.61 31.40 10.23
CA ASP A 52 -1.40 31.73 11.43
C ASP A 52 -2.22 30.56 11.98
N ARG A 53 -1.66 29.34 11.91
CA ARG A 53 -2.37 28.09 12.26
C ARG A 53 -1.60 27.16 13.21
N GLU A 54 -0.58 27.67 13.89
CA GLU A 54 0.33 26.90 14.74
C GLU A 54 -0.41 26.01 15.76
N GLY A 55 -1.37 26.56 16.51
CA GLY A 55 -2.10 25.81 17.53
C GLY A 55 -2.78 24.54 16.99
N ILE A 56 -3.45 24.63 15.84
CA ILE A 56 -4.13 23.48 15.22
C ILE A 56 -3.10 22.49 14.66
N ILE A 57 -1.96 22.96 14.14
CA ILE A 57 -0.91 22.06 13.63
C ILE A 57 -0.26 21.28 14.77
N ILE A 58 -0.02 21.91 15.91
CA ILE A 58 0.50 21.24 17.11
C ILE A 58 -0.49 20.18 17.60
N GLN A 59 -1.79 20.52 17.67
CA GLN A 59 -2.84 19.55 18.01
C GLN A 59 -2.83 18.36 17.05
N LEU A 60 -2.85 18.60 15.74
CA LEU A 60 -2.82 17.55 14.72
C LEU A 60 -1.61 16.62 14.87
N LYS A 61 -0.43 17.19 15.14
CA LYS A 61 0.80 16.42 15.36
C LYS A 61 0.70 15.56 16.63
N SER A 62 0.11 16.09 17.70
CA SER A 62 -0.11 15.34 18.95
C SER A 62 -1.04 14.14 18.70
N SER A 63 -2.20 14.37 18.08
CA SER A 63 -3.16 13.30 17.76
C SER A 63 -2.54 12.24 16.84
N LEU A 64 -1.69 12.65 15.89
CA LEU A 64 -0.99 11.70 15.01
C LEU A 64 0.05 10.86 15.76
N ASN A 65 0.76 11.45 16.73
CA ASN A 65 1.67 10.71 17.62
C ASN A 65 0.92 9.69 18.49
N GLU A 66 -0.21 10.07 19.06
CA GLU A 66 -1.04 9.15 19.86
C GLU A 66 -1.50 7.94 19.02
N LYS A 67 -1.99 8.19 17.79
CA LYS A 67 -2.38 7.11 16.87
C LYS A 67 -1.21 6.24 16.44
N PHE A 68 -0.02 6.84 16.29
CA PHE A 68 1.21 6.10 16.02
C PHE A 68 1.57 5.15 17.18
N GLU A 69 1.49 5.63 18.42
CA GLU A 69 1.74 4.84 19.64
C GLU A 69 0.69 3.72 19.83
N GLU A 70 -0.56 3.97 19.45
CA GLU A 70 -1.64 2.97 19.43
C GLU A 70 -1.46 1.87 18.35
N GLY A 71 -0.47 2.01 17.46
CA GLY A 71 -0.15 1.03 16.42
C GLY A 71 -0.98 1.17 15.14
N GLU A 72 -1.51 2.37 14.86
CA GLU A 72 -2.14 2.69 13.58
C GLU A 72 -1.16 2.48 12.42
N SER A 73 -1.66 2.06 11.25
CA SER A 73 -0.79 1.80 10.10
C SER A 73 -0.07 3.07 9.66
N HIS A 74 1.24 2.98 9.41
CA HIS A 74 2.04 4.10 8.89
C HIS A 74 1.48 4.65 7.57
N ASP A 75 0.92 3.78 6.71
CA ASP A 75 0.23 4.22 5.49
C ASP A 75 -1.04 5.04 5.78
N THR A 76 -1.78 4.70 6.85
CA THR A 76 -2.95 5.48 7.28
C THR A 76 -2.50 6.86 7.77
N LEU A 77 -1.49 6.91 8.63
CA LEU A 77 -0.94 8.15 9.19
C LEU A 77 -0.41 9.07 8.07
N TYR A 78 0.34 8.51 7.12
CA TYR A 78 0.79 9.24 5.95
C TYR A 78 -0.38 9.74 5.08
N SER A 79 -1.43 8.92 4.91
CA SER A 79 -2.64 9.33 4.20
C SER A 79 -3.31 10.55 4.85
N VAL A 80 -3.44 10.57 6.18
CA VAL A 80 -4.00 11.72 6.92
C VAL A 80 -3.16 12.97 6.69
N PHE A 81 -1.84 12.87 6.87
CA PHE A 81 -0.90 13.97 6.60
C PHE A 81 -1.02 14.49 5.16
N PHE A 82 -1.07 13.58 4.18
CA PHE A 82 -1.18 13.93 2.76
C PHE A 82 -2.49 14.66 2.44
N HIS A 83 -3.63 14.18 2.95
CA HIS A 83 -4.92 14.84 2.72
C HIS A 83 -5.00 16.20 3.42
N CYS A 84 -4.47 16.32 4.63
CA CYS A 84 -4.33 17.60 5.31
C CYS A 84 -3.48 18.58 4.48
N SER A 85 -2.35 18.12 3.92
CA SER A 85 -1.49 18.97 3.09
C SER A 85 -2.20 19.49 1.83
N LYS A 86 -3.05 18.67 1.20
CA LYS A 86 -3.83 19.08 0.03
C LYS A 86 -4.90 20.10 0.38
N TYR A 87 -5.57 19.91 1.51
CA TYR A 87 -6.59 20.82 2.02
C TYR A 87 -5.97 22.19 2.34
N LEU A 88 -4.91 22.21 3.14
CA LEU A 88 -4.24 23.45 3.55
C LEU A 88 -3.64 24.21 2.36
N ARG A 89 -3.03 23.53 1.38
CA ARG A 89 -2.58 24.18 0.14
C ARG A 89 -3.73 24.82 -0.63
N TRP A 90 -4.89 24.15 -0.67
CA TRP A 90 -6.06 24.72 -1.31
C TRP A 90 -6.52 25.99 -0.57
N CYS A 91 -6.56 25.97 0.77
CA CYS A 91 -6.85 27.15 1.58
C CYS A 91 -5.86 28.29 1.29
N ASP A 92 -4.55 28.00 1.28
CA ASP A 92 -3.51 29.00 0.98
C ASP A 92 -3.70 29.63 -0.41
N THR A 93 -4.04 28.84 -1.42
CA THR A 93 -4.28 29.35 -2.79
C THR A 93 -5.56 30.17 -2.96
N HIS A 94 -6.55 29.97 -2.09
CA HIS A 94 -7.82 30.70 -2.13
C HIS A 94 -7.91 31.77 -1.02
N ASN A 95 -6.82 31.96 -0.26
CA ASN A 95 -6.75 32.86 0.88
C ASN A 95 -7.86 32.62 1.93
N GLU A 96 -8.19 31.34 2.14
CA GLU A 96 -9.22 30.90 3.07
C GLU A 96 -8.63 30.55 4.44
N VAL A 97 -9.34 30.90 5.51
CA VAL A 97 -8.95 30.50 6.87
C VAL A 97 -9.25 29.01 7.06
N ALA A 98 -8.19 28.22 7.22
CA ALA A 98 -8.27 26.77 7.34
C ALA A 98 -9.02 26.31 8.61
N PHE A 99 -9.56 25.08 8.54
CA PHE A 99 -10.26 24.37 9.63
C PHE A 99 -11.54 25.06 10.14
N THR A 100 -12.13 25.90 9.30
CA THR A 100 -13.47 26.48 9.51
C THR A 100 -14.53 25.68 8.77
N GLN A 101 -15.80 25.78 9.19
CA GLN A 101 -16.91 25.21 8.44
C GLN A 101 -16.93 25.72 7.00
N PHE A 102 -16.74 27.03 6.81
CA PHE A 102 -16.74 27.66 5.50
C PHE A 102 -15.64 27.12 4.58
N SER A 103 -14.39 27.07 5.05
CA SER A 103 -13.27 26.55 4.24
C SER A 103 -13.43 25.06 3.92
N LEU A 104 -14.03 24.26 4.81
CA LEU A 104 -14.35 22.86 4.54
C LEU A 104 -15.42 22.73 3.45
N GLU A 105 -16.54 23.44 3.59
CA GLU A 105 -17.64 23.43 2.62
C GLU A 105 -17.14 23.88 1.24
N SER A 106 -16.35 24.96 1.18
CA SER A 106 -15.75 25.46 -0.05
C SER A 106 -14.73 24.49 -0.66
N TYR A 107 -13.89 23.83 0.15
CA TYR A 107 -12.99 22.78 -0.34
C TYR A 107 -13.75 21.60 -0.94
N MET A 108 -14.81 21.14 -0.26
CA MET A 108 -15.61 20.02 -0.75
C MET A 108 -16.43 20.39 -1.98
N LEU A 109 -16.92 21.62 -2.09
CA LEU A 109 -17.55 22.15 -3.30
C LEU A 109 -16.55 22.20 -4.48
N TYR A 110 -15.30 22.60 -4.22
CA TYR A 110 -14.23 22.56 -5.22
C TYR A 110 -13.98 21.13 -5.71
N GLN A 111 -13.88 20.15 -4.81
CA GLN A 111 -13.71 18.75 -5.21
C GLN A 111 -14.92 18.22 -5.99
N GLN A 112 -16.14 18.59 -5.57
CA GLN A 112 -17.37 18.25 -6.29
C GLN A 112 -17.35 18.82 -7.71
N THR A 113 -16.95 20.08 -7.87
CA THR A 113 -16.84 20.74 -9.18
C THR A 113 -15.87 19.99 -10.09
N ARG A 114 -14.74 19.50 -9.54
CA ARG A 114 -13.79 18.66 -10.29
C ARG A 114 -14.39 17.34 -10.75
N VAL A 115 -15.31 16.74 -9.98
CA VAL A 115 -16.07 15.56 -10.42
C VAL A 115 -16.98 15.93 -11.59
N MET A 116 -17.75 17.02 -11.46
CA MET A 116 -18.67 17.50 -12.50
C MET A 116 -17.95 17.85 -13.81
N GLN A 117 -16.68 18.29 -13.73
CA GLN A 117 -15.82 18.56 -14.87
C GLN A 117 -15.11 17.31 -15.44
N GLY A 118 -15.29 16.13 -14.84
CA GLY A 118 -14.62 14.90 -15.24
C GLY A 118 -13.12 14.84 -14.91
N LEU A 119 -12.62 15.76 -14.07
CA LEU A 119 -11.20 15.80 -13.67
C LEU A 119 -10.85 14.74 -12.62
N ILE A 120 -11.83 14.30 -11.84
CA ILE A 120 -11.70 13.20 -10.87
C ILE A 120 -12.96 12.33 -10.87
N LYS A 121 -12.78 11.07 -10.47
CA LYS A 121 -13.88 10.12 -10.21
C LYS A 121 -14.64 10.50 -8.92
N SER A 122 -15.95 10.26 -8.87
CA SER A 122 -16.82 10.26 -7.69
C SER A 122 -16.31 9.34 -6.57
N SER A 123 -15.74 8.18 -6.90
CA SER A 123 -15.02 7.33 -5.93
C SER A 123 -13.81 8.02 -5.29
N THR A 124 -13.07 8.84 -6.05
CA THR A 124 -11.99 9.68 -5.51
C THR A 124 -12.53 10.76 -4.58
N TYR A 125 -13.62 11.43 -4.97
CA TYR A 125 -14.30 12.40 -4.11
C TYR A 125 -14.73 11.79 -2.78
N LYS A 126 -15.38 10.63 -2.81
CA LYS A 126 -15.81 9.90 -1.62
C LYS A 126 -14.64 9.53 -0.71
N ASN A 127 -13.50 9.13 -1.28
CA ASN A 127 -12.28 8.88 -0.50
C ASN A 127 -11.79 10.17 0.17
N ILE A 128 -11.71 11.29 -0.56
CA ILE A 128 -11.34 12.60 0.00
C ILE A 128 -12.31 12.97 1.14
N HIS A 129 -13.62 12.87 0.92
CA HIS A 129 -14.64 13.13 1.95
C HIS A 129 -14.37 12.30 3.21
N CYS A 130 -14.24 10.97 3.09
CA CYS A 130 -13.95 10.11 4.25
C CYS A 130 -12.66 10.51 4.98
N LYS A 131 -11.58 10.83 4.25
CA LYS A 131 -10.30 11.20 4.85
C LYS A 131 -10.34 12.56 5.54
N ILE A 132 -11.04 13.53 4.95
CA ILE A 132 -11.25 14.84 5.56
C ILE A 132 -12.17 14.75 6.78
N SER A 133 -13.22 13.92 6.74
CA SER A 133 -14.07 13.66 7.92
C SER A 133 -13.27 13.07 9.08
N VAL A 134 -12.41 12.08 8.82
CA VAL A 134 -11.52 11.51 9.84
C VAL A 134 -10.54 12.56 10.35
N LEU A 135 -9.93 13.36 9.47
CA LEU A 135 -9.01 14.44 9.87
C LEU A 135 -9.70 15.46 10.80
N PHE A 136 -10.89 15.95 10.42
CA PHE A 136 -11.60 16.98 11.19
C PHE A 136 -12.12 16.42 12.51
N ARG A 137 -12.75 15.25 12.50
CA ARG A 137 -13.40 14.69 13.68
C ARG A 137 -12.42 13.97 14.61
N ASP A 138 -11.59 13.08 14.07
CA ASP A 138 -10.81 12.12 14.87
C ASP A 138 -9.40 12.63 15.23
N TYR A 139 -8.88 13.64 14.49
CA TYR A 139 -7.54 14.20 14.75
C TYR A 139 -7.58 15.63 15.29
N LEU A 140 -8.63 16.39 14.99
CA LEU A 140 -8.76 17.80 15.36
C LEU A 140 -9.95 18.10 16.29
N ASP A 141 -10.75 17.09 16.63
CA ASP A 141 -11.93 17.21 17.48
C ASP A 141 -12.92 18.31 17.04
N LEU A 142 -12.99 18.56 15.73
CA LEU A 142 -13.90 19.56 15.15
C LEU A 142 -15.33 19.02 15.05
N PRO A 143 -16.35 19.89 15.12
CA PRO A 143 -17.76 19.48 15.11
C PRO A 143 -18.13 18.69 13.86
N SER A 144 -18.83 17.57 14.06
CA SER A 144 -19.34 16.74 12.96
C SER A 144 -20.36 17.48 12.09
N GLU A 145 -21.01 18.49 12.66
CA GLU A 145 -22.00 19.37 12.03
C GLU A 145 -21.41 20.15 10.86
N TYR A 146 -20.09 20.33 10.81
CA TYR A 146 -19.41 20.97 9.68
C TYR A 146 -19.64 20.20 8.36
N PHE A 147 -20.01 18.92 8.42
CA PHE A 147 -20.26 18.08 7.25
C PHE A 147 -21.73 18.06 6.81
N ASN A 148 -22.65 18.72 7.53
CA ASN A 148 -24.09 18.61 7.28
C ASN A 148 -24.51 19.14 5.90
N HIS A 149 -23.83 20.16 5.38
CA HIS A 149 -24.13 20.76 4.08
C HIS A 149 -23.25 20.23 2.95
N ILE A 150 -22.44 19.20 3.21
CA ILE A 150 -21.52 18.65 2.22
C ILE A 150 -22.22 17.58 1.39
N THR A 151 -22.21 17.76 0.07
CA THR A 151 -22.82 16.81 -0.86
C THR A 151 -22.17 15.43 -0.74
N ILE A 152 -22.98 14.38 -0.52
CA ILE A 152 -22.50 13.00 -0.58
C ILE A 152 -22.67 12.49 -2.01
N MET A 153 -21.57 12.05 -2.63
CA MET A 153 -21.60 11.38 -3.93
C MET A 153 -21.55 9.86 -3.77
N ASP A 154 -22.21 9.16 -4.69
CA ASP A 154 -22.09 7.71 -4.79
C ASP A 154 -20.77 7.28 -5.44
N SER A 155 -20.66 5.98 -5.73
CA SER A 155 -19.46 5.38 -6.31
C SER A 155 -19.79 4.67 -7.62
N ARG A 156 -20.62 5.29 -8.45
CA ARG A 156 -21.08 4.72 -9.73
C ARG A 156 -19.95 4.51 -10.76
N ASP A 157 -18.80 5.14 -10.57
CA ASP A 157 -17.64 5.03 -11.47
C ASP A 157 -16.55 4.06 -10.99
N ILE A 158 -16.85 3.25 -9.98
CA ILE A 158 -16.00 2.13 -9.61
C ILE A 158 -16.14 1.07 -10.69
N GLU A 159 -15.04 0.83 -11.39
CA GLU A 159 -14.90 -0.28 -12.31
C GLU A 159 -14.13 -1.39 -11.61
N SER A 160 -14.65 -2.62 -11.69
CA SER A 160 -13.87 -3.79 -11.32
C SER A 160 -12.65 -3.89 -12.23
N PHE A 161 -11.52 -4.33 -11.69
CA PHE A 161 -10.38 -4.69 -12.53
C PHE A 161 -10.78 -5.78 -13.52
N GLU A 162 -10.34 -5.64 -14.77
CA GLU A 162 -10.57 -6.65 -15.79
C GLU A 162 -9.97 -7.99 -15.34
N ALA A 163 -10.82 -9.01 -15.26
CA ALA A 163 -10.38 -10.37 -14.97
C ALA A 163 -9.85 -11.03 -16.25
N TYR A 164 -8.85 -11.90 -16.11
CA TYR A 164 -8.40 -12.73 -17.22
C TYR A 164 -9.52 -13.61 -17.74
N THR A 165 -9.69 -13.65 -19.07
CA THR A 165 -10.63 -14.60 -19.67
C THR A 165 -10.11 -16.02 -19.51
N ARG A 166 -11.00 -17.02 -19.67
CA ARG A 166 -10.59 -18.43 -19.65
C ARG A 166 -9.53 -18.73 -20.73
N ASN A 167 -9.59 -18.05 -21.88
CA ASN A 167 -8.61 -18.21 -22.94
C ASN A 167 -7.24 -17.62 -22.55
N ASP A 168 -7.22 -16.48 -21.87
CA ASP A 168 -5.99 -15.87 -21.35
C ASP A 168 -5.35 -16.76 -20.28
N LEU A 169 -6.17 -17.27 -19.35
CA LEU A 169 -5.71 -18.20 -18.31
C LEU A 169 -5.15 -19.50 -18.90
N ASN A 170 -5.78 -20.05 -19.94
CA ASN A 170 -5.29 -21.25 -20.63
C ASN A 170 -3.91 -21.05 -21.27
N GLN A 171 -3.53 -19.81 -21.61
CA GLN A 171 -2.19 -19.50 -22.14
C GLN A 171 -1.20 -19.12 -21.03
N LEU A 172 -1.67 -18.34 -20.05
CA LEU A 172 -0.85 -17.80 -18.98
C LEU A 172 -0.44 -18.88 -17.97
N LEU A 173 -1.36 -19.76 -17.54
CA LEU A 173 -1.09 -20.74 -16.50
C LEU A 173 -0.02 -21.77 -16.93
N PRO A 174 -0.06 -22.37 -18.14
CA PRO A 174 1.02 -23.26 -18.58
C PRO A 174 2.36 -22.54 -18.69
N PHE A 175 2.36 -21.28 -19.14
CA PHE A 175 3.57 -20.45 -19.21
C PHE A 175 4.18 -20.24 -17.82
N LEU A 176 3.40 -19.76 -16.85
CA LEU A 176 3.87 -19.50 -15.49
C LEU A 176 4.32 -20.78 -14.78
N ARG A 177 3.61 -21.91 -14.96
CA ARG A 177 4.02 -23.21 -14.40
C ARG A 177 5.35 -23.67 -14.97
N SER A 178 5.51 -23.57 -16.29
CA SER A 178 6.76 -23.96 -16.96
C SER A 178 7.91 -23.07 -16.52
N LEU A 179 7.67 -21.76 -16.44
CA LEU A 179 8.65 -20.79 -15.96
C LEU A 179 9.10 -21.13 -14.54
N PHE A 180 8.15 -21.33 -13.62
CA PHE A 180 8.46 -21.72 -12.24
C PHE A 180 9.21 -23.05 -12.19
N LYS A 181 8.72 -24.09 -12.84
CA LYS A 181 9.35 -25.43 -12.79
C LYS A 181 10.79 -25.43 -13.29
N GLN A 182 11.07 -24.72 -14.39
CA GLN A 182 12.42 -24.65 -14.96
C GLN A 182 13.36 -23.81 -14.12
N THR A 183 12.89 -22.66 -13.62
CA THR A 183 13.71 -21.75 -12.80
C THR A 183 13.95 -22.30 -11.41
N TYR A 184 12.96 -22.95 -10.79
CA TYR A 184 13.08 -23.62 -9.50
C TYR A 184 14.09 -24.77 -9.53
N LYS A 185 14.09 -25.58 -10.60
CA LYS A 185 15.09 -26.65 -10.77
C LYS A 185 16.52 -26.09 -10.80
N GLN A 186 16.74 -25.05 -11.60
CA GLN A 186 18.04 -24.37 -11.67
C GLN A 186 18.41 -23.71 -10.33
N PHE A 187 17.42 -23.16 -9.62
CA PHE A 187 17.63 -22.54 -8.32
C PHE A 187 18.12 -23.53 -7.26
N ILE A 188 17.53 -24.73 -7.17
CA ILE A 188 17.98 -25.76 -6.22
C ILE A 188 19.38 -26.26 -6.54
N GLU A 189 19.76 -26.30 -7.82
CA GLU A 189 21.08 -26.80 -8.25
C GLU A 189 22.23 -25.90 -7.77
N ASP A 190 22.04 -24.57 -7.72
CA ASP A 190 23.07 -23.61 -7.27
C ASP A 190 22.44 -22.34 -6.65
N PRO A 191 21.90 -22.41 -5.42
CA PRO A 191 21.17 -21.29 -4.80
C PRO A 191 22.05 -20.06 -4.58
N ASP A 192 23.29 -20.26 -4.11
CA ASP A 192 24.21 -19.18 -3.72
C ASP A 192 24.60 -18.31 -4.91
N ARG A 193 24.85 -18.94 -6.07
CA ARG A 193 25.11 -18.20 -7.31
C ARG A 193 23.93 -17.30 -7.66
N HIS A 194 22.71 -17.81 -7.57
CA HIS A 194 21.52 -17.04 -7.96
C HIS A 194 21.20 -15.91 -6.99
N ILE A 195 21.42 -16.10 -5.69
CA ILE A 195 21.15 -15.10 -4.64
C ILE A 195 22.16 -13.96 -4.70
N ASN A 196 23.45 -14.28 -4.87
CA ASN A 196 24.53 -13.29 -4.77
C ASN A 196 24.81 -12.55 -6.09
N THR A 197 24.22 -12.98 -7.20
CA THR A 197 24.46 -12.36 -8.51
C THR A 197 23.62 -11.09 -8.69
N HIS A 198 24.23 -10.05 -9.27
CA HIS A 198 23.53 -8.80 -9.59
C HIS A 198 22.37 -9.02 -10.57
N ARG A 199 21.24 -8.34 -10.35
CA ARG A 199 19.96 -8.47 -11.10
C ARG A 199 20.05 -8.40 -12.63
N SER A 200 21.05 -7.73 -13.18
CA SER A 200 21.23 -7.56 -14.64
C SER A 200 21.93 -8.75 -15.30
N ILE A 201 22.54 -9.64 -14.52
CA ILE A 201 23.27 -10.79 -15.06
C ILE A 201 22.28 -11.94 -15.23
N ALA A 202 22.31 -12.57 -16.40
CA ALA A 202 21.47 -13.72 -16.67
C ALA A 202 22.08 -14.98 -16.04
N THR A 203 21.43 -15.50 -15.00
CA THR A 203 21.91 -16.69 -14.29
C THR A 203 21.08 -17.94 -14.61
N MET A 204 19.84 -17.77 -15.07
CA MET A 204 18.92 -18.88 -15.38
C MET A 204 18.53 -18.86 -16.85
N THR A 205 18.09 -20.01 -17.35
CA THR A 205 17.61 -20.20 -18.72
C THR A 205 16.16 -20.67 -18.72
N PHE A 206 15.38 -20.26 -19.71
CA PHE A 206 14.00 -20.68 -19.85
C PHE A 206 13.70 -21.08 -21.28
N LYS A 207 13.19 -22.29 -21.46
CA LYS A 207 12.81 -22.84 -22.76
C LYS A 207 11.30 -22.81 -22.91
N TRP A 208 10.83 -22.16 -23.97
CA TRP A 208 9.40 -22.04 -24.26
C TRP A 208 9.13 -22.03 -25.76
N LYS A 209 8.18 -22.86 -26.21
CA LYS A 209 7.79 -22.97 -27.63
C LYS A 209 8.98 -23.07 -28.60
N GLY A 210 10.00 -23.86 -28.23
CA GLY A 210 11.20 -24.09 -29.06
C GLY A 210 12.29 -23.01 -28.98
N GLN A 211 12.07 -21.91 -28.26
CA GLN A 211 13.07 -20.85 -28.05
C GLN A 211 13.70 -20.95 -26.65
N THR A 212 14.97 -20.57 -26.54
CA THR A 212 15.69 -20.52 -25.26
C THR A 212 15.97 -19.06 -24.91
N TYR A 213 15.52 -18.63 -23.74
CA TYR A 213 15.67 -17.27 -23.23
C TYR A 213 16.64 -17.27 -22.06
N MET A 214 17.57 -16.31 -22.05
CA MET A 214 18.44 -16.04 -20.90
C MET A 214 17.71 -15.09 -19.95
N LEU A 215 17.61 -15.45 -18.66
CA LEU A 215 16.82 -14.72 -17.68
C LEU A 215 17.70 -13.91 -16.72
N CYS A 216 17.64 -12.59 -16.84
CA CYS A 216 18.07 -11.66 -15.81
C CYS A 216 17.02 -11.62 -14.68
N GLY A 217 17.46 -11.60 -13.42
CA GLY A 217 16.56 -11.59 -12.27
C GLY A 217 15.71 -12.86 -12.17
N GLY A 218 16.31 -14.03 -12.42
CA GLY A 218 15.60 -15.32 -12.46
C GLY A 218 14.80 -15.62 -11.19
N ILE A 219 15.35 -15.32 -10.00
CA ILE A 219 14.66 -15.48 -8.71
C ILE A 219 13.39 -14.64 -8.66
N THR A 220 13.44 -13.36 -9.02
CA THR A 220 12.26 -12.49 -9.00
C THR A 220 11.17 -13.03 -9.91
N LYS A 221 11.52 -13.47 -11.12
CA LYS A 221 10.56 -14.07 -12.08
C LYS A 221 9.97 -15.37 -11.57
N MET A 222 10.80 -16.23 -10.96
CA MET A 222 10.37 -17.46 -10.30
C MET A 222 9.37 -17.17 -9.19
N MET A 223 9.70 -16.24 -8.29
CA MET A 223 8.84 -15.87 -7.16
C MET A 223 7.55 -15.16 -7.60
N SER A 224 7.59 -14.31 -8.61
CA SER A 224 6.38 -13.70 -9.18
C SER A 224 5.46 -14.76 -9.81
N ALA A 225 6.02 -15.71 -10.56
CA ALA A 225 5.24 -16.81 -11.12
C ALA A 225 4.64 -17.68 -10.01
N ALA A 226 5.42 -17.99 -8.97
CA ALA A 226 4.93 -18.73 -7.81
C ALA A 226 3.80 -17.99 -7.08
N THR A 227 3.97 -16.70 -6.81
CA THR A 227 2.98 -15.87 -6.11
C THR A 227 1.68 -15.79 -6.90
N PHE A 228 1.75 -15.61 -8.22
CA PHE A 228 0.57 -15.60 -9.08
C PHE A 228 -0.16 -16.94 -9.07
N LEU A 229 0.57 -18.04 -9.25
CA LEU A 229 -0.01 -19.39 -9.23
C LEU A 229 -0.63 -19.71 -7.88
N LEU A 230 0.03 -19.32 -6.79
CA LEU A 230 -0.48 -19.50 -5.44
C LEU A 230 -1.77 -18.70 -5.20
N SER A 231 -1.81 -17.43 -5.62
CA SER A 231 -3.03 -16.61 -5.59
C SER A 231 -4.16 -17.25 -6.39
N TYR A 232 -3.86 -17.74 -7.60
CA TYR A 232 -4.85 -18.36 -8.49
C TYR A 232 -5.42 -19.68 -7.94
N TYR A 233 -4.62 -20.49 -7.24
CA TYR A 233 -5.10 -21.77 -6.70
C TYR A 233 -5.77 -21.66 -5.33
N THR A 234 -5.50 -20.59 -4.58
CA THR A 234 -5.98 -20.44 -3.20
C THR A 234 -6.99 -19.31 -3.03
N ASP A 235 -7.24 -18.54 -4.09
CA ASP A 235 -8.00 -17.28 -4.07
C ASP A 235 -7.53 -16.27 -2.99
N ALA A 236 -6.32 -16.46 -2.47
CA ALA A 236 -5.75 -15.61 -1.45
C ALA A 236 -5.26 -14.28 -2.07
N ASN A 237 -5.54 -13.18 -1.37
CA ASN A 237 -5.02 -11.87 -1.75
C ASN A 237 -3.54 -11.74 -1.37
N THR A 238 -2.85 -10.78 -1.99
CA THR A 238 -1.42 -10.54 -1.78
C THR A 238 -1.03 -10.33 -0.31
N SER A 239 -1.87 -9.68 0.50
CA SER A 239 -1.56 -9.43 1.91
C SER A 239 -1.52 -10.72 2.73
N ASP A 240 -2.38 -11.68 2.40
CA ASP A 240 -2.40 -12.99 3.05
C ASP A 240 -1.21 -13.83 2.56
N LEU A 241 -0.97 -13.85 1.25
CA LEU A 241 0.11 -14.61 0.63
C LEU A 241 1.48 -14.25 1.22
N LEU A 242 1.75 -12.96 1.43
CA LEU A 242 3.02 -12.49 1.99
C LEU A 242 3.16 -12.78 3.49
N ARG A 243 2.07 -13.14 4.18
CA ARG A 243 2.07 -13.50 5.61
C ARG A 243 1.98 -15.00 5.84
N LEU A 244 1.89 -15.79 4.76
CA LEU A 244 1.85 -17.24 4.86
C LEU A 244 3.14 -17.74 5.51
N LYS A 245 2.95 -18.50 6.59
CA LYS A 245 4.04 -19.25 7.21
C LYS A 245 4.07 -20.64 6.59
N GLN A 246 5.27 -21.22 6.52
CA GLN A 246 5.42 -22.61 6.09
C GLN A 246 4.54 -23.50 6.99
N PRO A 247 3.78 -24.45 6.42
CA PRO A 247 2.92 -25.34 7.19
C PRO A 247 3.76 -26.22 8.12
N ASN A 248 3.36 -26.33 9.39
CA ASN A 248 4.03 -27.19 10.37
C ASN A 248 3.63 -28.67 10.24
N ASN A 249 2.48 -28.95 9.61
CA ASN A 249 1.91 -30.29 9.51
C ASN A 249 1.70 -30.66 8.04
N ALA A 250 2.28 -31.79 7.64
CA ALA A 250 2.05 -32.44 6.34
C ALA A 250 1.58 -33.87 6.59
N SER A 251 0.42 -34.04 7.24
CA SER A 251 -0.35 -35.28 7.28
C SER A 251 -1.40 -35.19 8.39
N THR A 252 -2.64 -35.50 8.04
CA THR A 252 -3.56 -36.15 8.97
C THR A 252 -4.24 -37.30 8.21
N THR A 253 -3.62 -38.48 8.25
CA THR A 253 -4.14 -39.83 7.89
C THR A 253 -3.82 -40.38 6.48
N LEU A 254 -3.67 -41.72 6.39
CA LEU A 254 -3.20 -42.50 5.24
C LEU A 254 -4.06 -42.31 3.98
N GLY A 255 -3.52 -41.59 2.99
CA GLY A 255 -4.05 -41.55 1.62
C GLY A 255 -3.87 -40.21 0.92
N ASP A 256 -3.99 -39.10 1.66
CA ASP A 256 -4.05 -37.75 1.09
C ASP A 256 -3.12 -36.77 1.81
N THR A 257 -2.29 -36.07 1.02
CA THR A 257 -1.37 -35.03 1.55
C THR A 257 -2.14 -33.72 1.68
N TRP A 258 -2.36 -33.27 2.92
CA TRP A 258 -2.98 -31.99 3.23
C TRP A 258 -1.93 -30.99 3.72
N TYR A 259 -1.91 -29.80 3.13
CA TYR A 259 -1.10 -28.68 3.56
C TYR A 259 -2.00 -27.57 4.10
N THR A 260 -1.85 -27.24 5.38
CA THR A 260 -2.62 -26.17 6.04
C THR A 260 -1.70 -25.01 6.40
N MET A 261 -1.92 -23.85 5.77
CA MET A 261 -1.13 -22.65 5.97
C MET A 261 -1.93 -21.59 6.74
N PRO A 262 -1.55 -21.24 7.98
CA PRO A 262 -2.26 -20.22 8.75
C PRO A 262 -1.91 -18.81 8.26
N ALA A 263 -2.92 -17.97 8.09
CA ALA A 263 -2.81 -16.54 7.83
C ALA A 263 -3.57 -15.73 8.89
N PHE A 264 -2.88 -14.86 9.62
CA PHE A 264 -3.51 -14.03 10.65
C PHE A 264 -4.16 -12.78 10.05
N LYS A 265 -5.49 -12.66 10.22
CA LYS A 265 -6.27 -11.49 9.83
C LYS A 265 -6.40 -10.53 11.00
N ARG A 266 -5.58 -9.48 11.01
CA ARG A 266 -5.62 -8.42 12.03
C ARG A 266 -7.02 -7.80 12.22
N ARG A 267 -7.75 -7.50 11.12
CA ARG A 267 -9.08 -6.85 11.17
C ARG A 267 -10.19 -7.71 11.77
N ALA A 268 -10.07 -9.03 11.66
CA ALA A 268 -11.03 -9.98 12.22
C ALA A 268 -10.54 -10.57 13.55
N PHE A 269 -9.32 -10.23 13.96
CA PHE A 269 -8.59 -10.80 15.09
C PHE A 269 -8.65 -12.34 15.14
N LYS A 270 -8.52 -12.99 13.98
CA LYS A 270 -8.62 -14.44 13.81
C LYS A 270 -7.56 -14.96 12.86
N THR A 271 -7.11 -16.19 13.09
CA THR A 271 -6.28 -16.95 12.14
C THR A 271 -7.19 -17.69 11.17
N ILE A 272 -7.03 -17.42 9.88
CA ILE A 272 -7.68 -18.19 8.81
C ILE A 272 -6.70 -19.28 8.37
N GLN A 273 -7.21 -20.46 8.04
CA GLN A 273 -6.41 -21.55 7.48
C GLN A 273 -6.62 -21.59 5.97
N VAL A 274 -5.53 -21.57 5.21
CA VAL A 274 -5.52 -21.87 3.78
C VAL A 274 -5.18 -23.34 3.65
N GLU A 275 -6.16 -24.15 3.24
CA GLU A 275 -6.00 -25.59 3.10
C GLU A 275 -5.79 -25.95 1.63
N VAL A 276 -4.81 -26.80 1.37
CA VAL A 276 -4.50 -27.34 0.05
C VAL A 276 -4.38 -28.86 0.19
N GLY A 277 -5.32 -29.60 -0.37
CA GLY A 277 -5.37 -31.06 -0.33
C GLY A 277 -6.11 -31.62 -1.54
N THR A 278 -6.04 -32.93 -1.75
CA THR A 278 -6.83 -33.65 -2.75
C THR A 278 -8.31 -33.60 -2.37
N HIS A 279 -9.03 -32.59 -2.86
CA HIS A 279 -10.44 -32.39 -2.56
C HIS A 279 -11.36 -33.13 -3.55
N GLU A 280 -12.67 -33.21 -3.26
CA GLU A 280 -13.71 -33.60 -4.23
C GLU A 280 -13.84 -32.58 -5.39
N LEU A 281 -13.33 -31.36 -5.19
CA LEU A 281 -13.04 -30.42 -6.26
C LEU A 281 -11.76 -30.87 -6.94
N ASP A 282 -11.85 -31.18 -8.24
CA ASP A 282 -10.79 -31.67 -9.13
C ASP A 282 -9.56 -30.74 -9.15
N ILE A 283 -8.77 -30.70 -8.06
CA ILE A 283 -7.53 -29.94 -7.99
C ILE A 283 -6.58 -30.62 -8.97
N PRO A 284 -6.18 -29.95 -10.05
CA PRO A 284 -5.45 -30.65 -11.08
C PRO A 284 -4.08 -31.10 -10.55
N LYS A 285 -3.66 -32.32 -10.87
CA LYS A 285 -2.40 -32.94 -10.38
C LYS A 285 -1.16 -32.06 -10.52
N TYR A 286 -1.15 -31.15 -11.49
CA TYR A 286 -0.05 -30.19 -11.69
C TYR A 286 0.07 -29.12 -10.60
N ALA A 287 -1.01 -28.82 -9.86
CA ALA A 287 -1.00 -27.85 -8.77
C ALA A 287 -0.32 -28.47 -7.55
N ILE A 288 -0.58 -29.75 -7.27
CA ILE A 288 0.07 -30.51 -6.18
C ILE A 288 1.58 -30.51 -6.35
N HIS A 289 2.10 -30.82 -7.55
CA HIS A 289 3.54 -30.75 -7.84
C HIS A 289 4.16 -29.35 -7.65
N PHE A 290 3.38 -28.29 -7.85
CA PHE A 290 3.82 -26.92 -7.59
C PHE A 290 3.96 -26.67 -6.08
N PHE A 291 2.99 -27.12 -5.27
CA PHE A 291 3.06 -27.05 -3.82
C PHE A 291 4.17 -27.92 -3.24
N ASP A 292 4.35 -29.14 -3.75
CA ASP A 292 5.46 -30.00 -3.35
C ASP A 292 6.81 -29.33 -3.61
N ASN A 293 6.98 -28.63 -4.74
CA ASN A 293 8.19 -27.84 -4.99
C ASN A 293 8.33 -26.67 -3.99
N LEU A 294 7.24 -26.00 -3.61
CA LEU A 294 7.33 -24.94 -2.59
C LEU A 294 7.67 -25.47 -1.19
N LEU A 295 7.30 -26.72 -0.89
CA LEU A 295 7.39 -27.32 0.44
C LEU A 295 8.56 -28.28 0.61
N ASN A 296 9.10 -28.81 -0.49
CA ASN A 296 10.30 -29.62 -0.50
C ASN A 296 11.45 -28.81 0.11
N ARG A 297 11.92 -29.30 1.25
CA ARG A 297 13.00 -28.70 2.04
C ARG A 297 14.17 -28.38 1.13
N LEU A 298 14.53 -27.10 1.02
CA LEU A 298 15.95 -26.73 0.96
C LEU A 298 16.54 -27.23 2.30
N ALA A 299 16.95 -28.49 2.32
CA ALA A 299 17.74 -29.01 3.42
C ALA A 299 19.10 -28.27 3.40
N PRO A 300 19.64 -27.89 4.57
CA PRO A 300 21.01 -27.42 4.66
C PRO A 300 22.01 -28.49 4.19
#